data_AF-A0A1A7ZZ77-F1
#
_entry.id   AF-A0A1A7ZZ77-F1
#
_cell.length_a   1.000
_cell.length_b   1.000
_cell.length_c   1.000
_cell.angle_alpha   90.00
_cell.angle_beta   90.00
_cell.angle_gamma   90.00
#
_symmetry.space_group_name_H-M   'P 1'
#
loop_
_entity.id
_entity.type
_entity.pdbx_description
1 polymer ?
#
loop_
_entity_poly.entity_id
_entity_poly.type
_entity_poly.pdbx_seq_one_letter_code
_entity_poly.pdbx_strand_id
1 'polypeptide(L)'
;IRRSEELSLLKPPDDPSKKKKKKEKNSPQDDIWDIWDSLNGGLGGTGPMYSKTMTATYDPENGMPMSSTSLWFGENPLAECQPNVPSAELAKLYEPLSLVDKATNNAGWLDSSRSLMEQEIQDDEKLLLRFKYNVFFDLNPKYDGVRITQLYEQARWAILLEEIDCTDEEMLMFASLQYHICKLTMSKETPNHSNEPEMDEIEAALSNLEVTLEGGHTDKLLEDITDIPELAAYLRLFKPKRLTLRSYKEYWFVFKDTTISYYKNKDTSSGEPIEQFHLRGCEVVPDVNVTEKKFGIKLLLPVADGMNEVYIRCDNETQYAKWKAACILASKGKTMAYSSYKTEVRNIQSFLQMKSLAPPPGQAAPDLDAMDMNPECFVSPRYAKKQKTKQLTTRILEAHHNIAQLSLMEAKMRFIKAWQSLPEFGINYYIVRFKGSKKDEILGISYNRLIRLDMSSGLPVTTWRFANMKQWNVNWEIRQVTIEFDQGVSIAFSCVSCDCKVVHEFIGGYIFLSTRSKDQNETLDEELFQKLIGGQE
;
A
#
# COMPACT_ATOMS: atom_id res chain seq x y z
N ILE A 1 -14.96 5.76 9.06
CA ILE A 1 -13.93 5.60 8.01
C ILE A 1 -14.65 5.24 6.72
N ARG A 2 -14.52 6.03 5.65
CA ARG A 2 -15.12 5.73 4.34
C ARG A 2 -14.44 4.49 3.73
N ARG A 3 -15.12 3.80 2.81
CA ARG A 3 -14.63 2.56 2.17
C ARG A 3 -14.33 1.46 3.20
N SER A 4 -15.32 1.13 4.03
CA SER A 4 -15.18 0.14 5.12
C SER A 4 -14.82 -1.26 4.62
N GLU A 5 -15.09 -1.57 3.35
CA GLU A 5 -14.72 -2.82 2.69
C GLU A 5 -13.20 -3.12 2.68
N GLU A 6 -12.35 -2.12 2.97
CA GLU A 6 -10.90 -2.28 3.06
C GLU A 6 -10.42 -2.73 4.45
N LEU A 7 -11.28 -2.62 5.46
CA LEU A 7 -10.97 -2.88 6.87
C LEU A 7 -11.70 -4.13 7.35
N SER A 8 -11.13 -4.77 8.36
CA SER A 8 -11.79 -5.87 9.07
C SER A 8 -11.28 -5.97 10.50
N LEU A 9 -11.91 -6.83 11.27
CA LEU A 9 -11.55 -7.10 12.66
C LEU A 9 -10.56 -8.26 12.72
N LEU A 10 -9.51 -8.06 13.52
CA LEU A 10 -8.45 -9.01 13.77
C LEU A 10 -8.44 -9.32 15.27
N LYS A 11 -8.54 -10.61 15.61
CA LYS A 11 -8.28 -11.08 16.96
C LYS A 11 -6.78 -11.05 17.22
N PRO A 12 -6.30 -10.36 18.27
CA PRO A 12 -4.87 -10.33 18.58
C PRO A 12 -4.36 -11.75 18.88
N PRO A 13 -3.11 -12.08 18.53
CA PRO A 13 -2.54 -13.38 18.84
C PRO A 13 -2.53 -13.64 20.35
N ASP A 14 -2.81 -14.89 20.73
CA ASP A 14 -2.77 -15.36 22.12
C ASP A 14 -1.35 -15.20 22.69
N ASP A 15 -1.12 -14.19 23.54
CA ASP A 15 0.17 -14.02 24.20
C ASP A 15 0.44 -15.20 25.19
N PRO A 16 1.46 -16.03 24.97
CA PRO A 16 1.79 -17.15 25.87
C PRO A 16 2.15 -16.68 27.28
N SER A 17 2.63 -15.43 27.42
CA SER A 17 2.97 -14.82 28.71
C SER A 17 1.72 -14.54 29.55
N LYS A 18 0.57 -14.24 28.91
CA LYS A 18 -0.72 -14.04 29.57
C LYS A 18 -1.31 -15.34 30.12
N LYS A 19 -1.03 -16.50 29.51
CA LYS A 19 -1.41 -17.81 30.06
C LYS A 19 -0.66 -18.15 31.35
N LYS A 20 0.57 -17.66 31.55
CA LYS A 20 1.30 -17.77 32.83
C LYS A 20 0.83 -16.74 33.86
N LYS A 21 0.58 -15.49 33.45
CA LYS A 21 0.10 -14.41 34.35
C LYS A 21 -1.36 -14.57 34.79
N LYS A 22 -2.21 -15.33 34.09
CA LYS A 22 -3.59 -15.62 34.55
C LYS A 22 -3.67 -16.36 35.90
N LYS A 23 -2.53 -16.84 36.44
CA LYS A 23 -2.43 -17.41 37.79
C LYS A 23 -2.07 -16.42 38.90
N GLU A 24 -1.65 -15.20 38.57
CA GLU A 24 -1.34 -14.16 39.55
C GLU A 24 -2.23 -12.93 39.30
N LYS A 25 -3.13 -12.66 40.25
CA LYS A 25 -3.99 -11.48 40.22
C LYS A 25 -3.14 -10.20 40.18
N ASN A 26 -3.53 -9.31 39.27
CA ASN A 26 -3.08 -7.92 39.10
C ASN A 26 -1.66 -7.73 38.56
N SER A 27 -1.57 -7.56 37.23
CA SER A 27 -0.45 -6.87 36.57
C SER A 27 -1.03 -5.79 35.63
N PRO A 28 -0.27 -4.71 35.34
CA PRO A 28 -0.80 -3.50 34.72
C PRO A 28 -1.33 -3.77 33.32
N GLN A 29 -2.43 -3.10 33.00
CA GLN A 29 -3.14 -3.13 31.72
C GLN A 29 -2.19 -2.88 30.55
N ASP A 30 -2.15 -3.77 29.56
CA ASP A 30 -1.40 -3.54 28.32
C ASP A 30 -2.05 -2.43 27.48
N ASP A 31 -1.20 -1.54 26.98
CA ASP A 31 -1.43 -0.42 26.07
C ASP A 31 -1.98 -0.86 24.69
N ILE A 32 -3.15 -1.47 24.65
CA ILE A 32 -3.99 -1.41 23.45
C ILE A 32 -4.73 -0.09 23.57
N TRP A 33 -4.43 0.87 22.68
CA TRP A 33 -5.20 2.11 22.62
C TRP A 33 -6.68 1.79 22.50
N ASP A 34 -7.40 2.11 23.56
CA ASP A 34 -8.83 1.93 23.60
C ASP A 34 -9.46 3.10 22.86
N ILE A 35 -10.02 2.81 21.69
CA ILE A 35 -10.79 3.79 20.90
C ILE A 35 -11.89 4.39 21.77
N TRP A 36 -12.42 3.62 22.73
CA TRP A 36 -13.48 4.03 23.64
C TRP A 36 -13.06 5.12 24.64
N ASP A 37 -11.85 5.06 25.18
CA ASP A 37 -11.35 6.03 26.16
C ASP A 37 -11.05 7.39 25.51
N SER A 38 -10.60 7.39 24.25
CA SER A 38 -10.34 8.62 23.51
C SER A 38 -11.63 9.37 23.13
N LEU A 39 -12.71 8.65 22.81
CA LEU A 39 -13.99 9.25 22.42
C LEU A 39 -14.74 9.90 23.59
N ASN A 40 -14.45 9.49 24.84
CA ASN A 40 -15.10 10.03 26.04
C ASN A 40 -14.26 11.08 26.80
N GLY A 41 -13.00 11.31 26.41
CA GLY A 41 -12.05 12.15 27.15
C GLY A 41 -12.15 13.67 26.93
N GLY A 42 -12.90 14.13 25.93
CA GLY A 42 -13.13 15.56 25.68
C GLY A 42 -14.30 16.11 26.50
N LEU A 43 -14.11 17.25 27.19
CA LEU A 43 -15.23 18.05 27.71
C LEU A 43 -16.05 18.58 26.52
N GLY A 44 -16.98 17.75 26.04
CA GLY A 44 -17.77 18.00 24.84
C GLY A 44 -18.13 16.73 24.04
N GLY A 45 -17.56 15.56 24.39
CA GLY A 45 -17.85 14.28 23.74
C GLY A 45 -19.30 13.87 23.91
N THR A 46 -20.08 13.96 22.84
CA THR A 46 -21.44 13.43 22.78
C THR A 46 -21.38 11.91 22.93
N GLY A 47 -21.96 11.41 24.02
CA GLY A 47 -22.13 9.98 24.28
C GLY A 47 -22.99 9.22 23.25
N PRO A 48 -23.36 7.96 23.55
CA PRO A 48 -23.67 6.89 22.59
C PRO A 48 -25.08 6.96 21.97
N MET A 49 -25.44 8.09 21.36
CA MET A 49 -26.80 8.34 20.89
C MET A 49 -26.83 8.91 19.47
N TYR A 50 -26.47 8.13 18.45
CA TYR A 50 -26.86 8.45 17.07
C TYR A 50 -27.33 7.19 16.33
N SER A 51 -28.45 7.33 15.61
CA SER A 51 -29.19 6.20 15.02
C SER A 51 -28.36 5.49 13.94
N LYS A 52 -28.40 4.15 13.96
CA LYS A 52 -27.73 3.22 13.02
C LYS A 52 -28.23 3.28 11.57
N THR A 53 -29.06 4.25 11.21
CA THR A 53 -29.77 4.30 9.90
C THR A 53 -29.44 5.51 9.04
N MET A 54 -28.57 6.41 9.50
CA MET A 54 -28.22 7.61 8.74
C MET A 54 -26.86 7.46 8.04
N THR A 55 -26.82 7.77 6.75
CA THR A 55 -25.58 7.82 5.95
C THR A 55 -24.97 9.22 6.05
N ALA A 56 -23.65 9.30 6.26
CA ALA A 56 -22.96 10.58 6.26
C ALA A 56 -23.01 11.22 4.86
N THR A 57 -23.64 12.38 4.75
CA THR A 57 -23.69 13.20 3.52
C THR A 57 -22.69 14.35 3.60
N TYR A 58 -21.99 14.61 2.51
CA TYR A 58 -21.00 15.68 2.38
C TYR A 58 -21.46 16.69 1.33
N ASP A 59 -21.12 17.95 1.54
CA ASP A 59 -21.29 19.02 0.57
C ASP A 59 -20.36 18.75 -0.65
N PRO A 60 -20.89 18.71 -1.88
CA PRO A 60 -20.10 18.43 -3.07
C PRO A 60 -19.04 19.49 -3.40
N GLU A 61 -19.23 20.76 -3.01
CA GLU A 61 -18.34 21.87 -3.38
C GLU A 61 -17.14 21.99 -2.44
N ASN A 62 -17.39 21.96 -1.12
CA ASN A 62 -16.35 22.18 -0.12
C ASN A 62 -15.94 20.89 0.64
N GLY A 63 -16.67 19.80 0.46
CA GLY A 63 -16.40 18.51 1.06
C GLY A 63 -16.62 18.42 2.57
N MET A 64 -17.21 19.45 3.17
CA MET A 64 -17.59 19.43 4.58
C MET A 64 -18.82 18.53 4.78
N PRO A 65 -18.96 17.89 5.95
CA PRO A 65 -20.20 17.20 6.26
C PRO A 65 -21.36 18.19 6.21
N MET A 66 -22.45 17.81 5.55
CA MET A 66 -23.69 18.61 5.54
C MET A 66 -24.10 18.96 6.98
N SER A 67 -24.79 20.07 7.19
CA SER A 67 -25.18 20.53 8.54
C SER A 67 -25.91 19.47 9.37
N SER A 68 -26.62 18.54 8.72
CA SER A 68 -27.28 17.38 9.34
C SER A 68 -26.34 16.31 9.91
N THR A 69 -25.10 16.23 9.44
CA THR A 69 -24.08 15.25 9.85
C THR A 69 -22.82 15.90 10.44
N SER A 70 -22.69 17.23 10.34
CA SER A 70 -21.60 18.05 10.91
C SER A 70 -21.28 17.74 12.38
N LEU A 71 -22.30 17.47 13.20
CA LEU A 71 -22.12 17.13 14.62
C LEU A 71 -21.48 15.75 14.86
N TRP A 72 -21.47 14.86 13.86
CA TRP A 72 -20.79 13.55 13.94
C TRP A 72 -19.28 13.65 13.74
N PHE A 73 -18.82 14.79 13.23
CA PHE A 73 -17.42 15.05 12.86
C PHE A 73 -16.84 16.20 13.68
N GLY A 74 -17.27 16.36 14.94
CA GLY A 74 -16.59 17.24 15.91
C GLY A 74 -15.11 16.86 16.12
N GLU A 75 -14.45 17.39 17.15
CA GLU A 75 -13.06 17.01 17.47
C GLU A 75 -12.93 15.48 17.57
N ASN A 76 -12.34 14.87 16.54
CA ASN A 76 -12.22 13.42 16.44
C ASN A 76 -10.76 13.06 16.73
N PRO A 77 -10.46 12.44 17.89
CA PRO A 77 -9.09 12.09 18.26
C PRO A 77 -8.44 11.09 17.27
N LEU A 78 -9.23 10.38 16.46
CA LEU A 78 -8.74 9.49 15.41
C LEU A 78 -8.27 10.24 14.15
N ALA A 79 -8.57 11.52 14.02
CA ALA A 79 -8.06 12.38 12.96
C ALA A 79 -6.66 12.94 13.28
N GLU A 80 -6.29 12.99 14.56
CA GLU A 80 -4.99 13.47 15.03
C GLU A 80 -3.93 12.36 15.00
N CYS A 81 -2.72 12.75 14.62
CA CYS A 81 -1.57 11.86 14.71
C CYS A 81 -1.08 11.78 16.13
N GLN A 82 -0.57 10.62 16.49
CA GLN A 82 -0.23 10.34 17.86
C GLN A 82 1.27 10.53 18.07
N PRO A 83 1.68 10.96 19.28
CA PRO A 83 3.08 11.19 19.54
C PRO A 83 3.85 9.87 19.43
N ASN A 84 5.07 9.95 18.89
CA ASN A 84 5.96 8.79 18.87
C ASN A 84 6.30 8.36 20.30
N VAL A 85 6.26 7.05 20.53
CA VAL A 85 6.66 6.47 21.82
C VAL A 85 8.16 6.66 22.06
N PRO A 86 8.59 6.81 23.32
CA PRO A 86 10.02 6.86 23.66
C PRO A 86 10.80 5.65 23.13
N SER A 87 12.07 5.85 22.75
CA SER A 87 12.89 4.78 22.14
C SER A 87 13.04 3.54 23.04
N ALA A 88 13.04 3.72 24.37
CA ALA A 88 13.07 2.62 25.33
C ALA A 88 11.79 1.78 25.35
N GLU A 89 10.63 2.39 25.10
CA GLU A 89 9.34 1.67 24.98
C GLU A 89 9.21 1.01 23.61
N LEU A 90 9.61 1.73 22.55
CA LEU A 90 9.67 1.16 21.20
C LEU A 90 10.54 -0.10 21.16
N ALA A 91 11.68 -0.09 21.86
CA ALA A 91 12.58 -1.23 21.95
C ALA A 91 11.98 -2.43 22.70
N LYS A 92 10.96 -2.24 23.56
CA LYS A 92 10.24 -3.34 24.22
C LYS A 92 9.16 -3.94 23.32
N LEU A 93 8.55 -3.12 22.46
CA LEU A 93 7.53 -3.55 21.50
C LEU A 93 8.13 -4.23 20.28
N TYR A 94 9.35 -3.85 19.90
CA TYR A 94 10.04 -4.42 18.74
C TYR A 94 10.46 -5.87 18.98
N GLU A 95 9.97 -6.76 18.12
CA GLU A 95 10.36 -8.16 18.06
C GLU A 95 10.70 -8.52 16.60
N PRO A 96 11.90 -9.06 16.31
CA PRO A 96 12.23 -9.49 14.94
C PRO A 96 11.30 -10.62 14.48
N LEU A 97 10.53 -10.37 13.40
CA LEU A 97 9.57 -11.35 12.88
C LEU A 97 10.15 -12.15 11.72
N SER A 98 10.14 -13.48 11.82
CA SER A 98 10.32 -14.36 10.66
C SER A 98 9.04 -14.38 9.79
N LEU A 99 9.12 -14.94 8.58
CA LEU A 99 7.92 -15.12 7.75
C LEU A 99 6.86 -16.02 8.42
N VAL A 100 7.29 -16.96 9.26
CA VAL A 100 6.40 -17.85 10.04
C VAL A 100 5.67 -17.04 11.12
N ASP A 101 6.36 -16.11 11.78
CA ASP A 101 5.75 -15.23 12.78
C ASP A 101 4.75 -14.27 12.13
N LYS A 102 5.13 -13.65 10.99
CA LYS A 102 4.21 -12.84 10.16
C LYS A 102 2.97 -13.64 9.76
N ALA A 103 3.13 -14.91 9.36
CA ALA A 103 2.01 -15.76 8.98
C ALA A 103 1.11 -16.18 10.16
N THR A 104 1.67 -16.26 11.36
CA THR A 104 0.93 -16.55 12.59
C THR A 104 0.14 -15.33 13.05
N ASN A 105 0.73 -14.13 12.96
CA ASN A 105 0.05 -12.88 13.30
C ASN A 105 -1.17 -12.61 12.39
N ASN A 106 -1.11 -13.01 11.13
CA ASN A 106 -2.21 -12.89 10.17
C ASN A 106 -3.34 -13.92 10.36
N ALA A 107 -3.20 -14.90 11.26
CA ALA A 107 -4.19 -15.96 11.42
C ALA A 107 -5.50 -15.51 12.09
N GLY A 108 -5.47 -14.40 12.84
CA GLY A 108 -6.57 -13.97 13.69
C GLY A 108 -7.70 -13.21 12.98
N TRP A 109 -7.72 -13.14 11.65
CA TRP A 109 -8.76 -12.40 10.93
C TRP A 109 -10.12 -13.04 11.15
N LEU A 110 -11.11 -12.23 11.53
CA LEU A 110 -12.48 -12.69 11.68
C LEU A 110 -13.13 -12.87 10.30
N ASP A 111 -14.06 -13.80 10.25
CA ASP A 111 -14.92 -14.09 9.11
C ASP A 111 -15.95 -12.97 8.95
N SER A 112 -15.85 -12.20 7.88
CA SER A 112 -16.75 -11.05 7.63
C SER A 112 -18.16 -11.47 7.20
N SER A 113 -18.40 -12.75 6.94
CA SER A 113 -19.73 -13.30 6.59
C SER A 113 -20.51 -13.82 7.81
N ARG A 114 -19.88 -13.86 9.00
CA ARG A 114 -20.50 -14.33 10.24
C ARG A 114 -20.51 -13.23 11.30
N SER A 115 -21.48 -13.29 12.20
CA SER A 115 -21.55 -12.39 13.35
C SER A 115 -20.40 -12.63 14.34
N LEU A 116 -20.12 -11.65 15.19
CA LEU A 116 -19.12 -11.79 16.26
C LEU A 116 -19.47 -12.91 17.24
N MET A 117 -20.77 -13.07 17.56
CA MET A 117 -21.27 -14.10 18.47
C MET A 117 -21.02 -15.52 17.92
N GLU A 118 -21.22 -15.72 16.62
CA GLU A 118 -20.95 -16.98 15.92
C GLU A 118 -19.46 -17.36 15.87
N GLN A 119 -18.60 -16.39 16.15
CA GLN A 119 -17.14 -16.52 16.21
C GLN A 119 -16.63 -16.50 17.66
N GLU A 120 -17.54 -16.69 18.63
CA GLU A 120 -17.25 -16.83 20.06
C GLU A 120 -16.63 -15.59 20.73
N ILE A 121 -16.77 -14.42 20.11
CA ILE A 121 -16.29 -13.15 20.69
C ILE A 121 -17.18 -12.74 21.85
N GLN A 122 -16.56 -12.51 23.00
CA GLN A 122 -17.25 -12.10 24.24
C GLN A 122 -17.37 -10.57 24.35
N ASP A 123 -18.30 -10.09 25.18
CA ASP A 123 -18.64 -8.65 25.32
C ASP A 123 -17.42 -7.75 25.64
N ASP A 124 -16.48 -8.22 26.47
CA ASP A 124 -15.30 -7.45 26.90
C ASP A 124 -14.02 -7.82 26.11
N GLU A 125 -14.15 -8.59 25.02
CA GLU A 125 -12.99 -9.02 24.24
C GLU A 125 -12.47 -7.88 23.34
N LYS A 126 -11.16 -7.61 23.45
CA LYS A 126 -10.51 -6.57 22.65
C LYS A 126 -10.14 -7.09 21.27
N LEU A 127 -10.63 -6.40 20.23
CA LEU A 127 -10.31 -6.66 18.83
C LEU A 127 -9.51 -5.50 18.23
N LEU A 128 -8.73 -5.81 17.20
CA LEU A 128 -7.99 -4.83 16.42
C LEU A 128 -8.79 -4.50 15.15
N LEU A 129 -9.09 -3.23 14.91
CA LEU A 129 -9.54 -2.76 13.60
C LEU A 129 -8.31 -2.44 12.75
N ARG A 130 -8.15 -3.13 11.62
CA ARG A 130 -6.98 -2.99 10.75
C ARG A 130 -7.42 -2.90 9.29
N PHE A 131 -6.64 -2.19 8.48
CA PHE A 131 -6.76 -2.30 7.02
C PHE A 131 -6.31 -3.71 6.60
N LYS A 132 -7.26 -4.51 6.14
CA LYS A 132 -7.08 -5.92 5.76
C LYS A 132 -6.61 -6.04 4.32
N TYR A 133 -7.18 -5.24 3.43
CA TYR A 133 -6.86 -5.25 2.02
C TYR A 133 -5.99 -4.05 1.65
N ASN A 134 -4.79 -4.31 1.13
CA ASN A 134 -3.82 -3.27 0.78
C ASN A 134 -4.09 -2.64 -0.60
N VAL A 135 -5.37 -2.38 -0.91
CA VAL A 135 -5.84 -1.68 -2.11
C VAL A 135 -6.75 -0.56 -1.64
N PHE A 136 -6.23 0.68 -1.65
CA PHE A 136 -6.98 1.83 -1.15
C PHE A 136 -7.65 2.56 -2.30
N PHE A 137 -8.96 2.33 -2.43
CA PHE A 137 -9.78 2.94 -3.46
C PHE A 137 -10.11 4.39 -3.09
N ASP A 138 -9.85 5.31 -4.02
CA ASP A 138 -10.24 6.71 -3.91
C ASP A 138 -9.81 7.36 -2.58
N LEU A 139 -8.54 7.22 -2.18
CA LEU A 139 -8.04 7.88 -0.96
C LEU A 139 -7.96 9.40 -1.18
N ASN A 140 -8.89 10.15 -0.60
CA ASN A 140 -9.09 11.57 -0.91
C ASN A 140 -8.80 12.47 0.31
N PRO A 141 -7.73 13.29 0.28
CA PRO A 141 -7.35 14.24 1.34
C PRO A 141 -8.47 15.10 1.90
N LYS A 142 -9.45 15.49 1.07
CA LYS A 142 -10.56 16.37 1.47
C LYS A 142 -11.57 15.67 2.38
N TYR A 143 -11.89 14.41 2.09
CA TYR A 143 -12.96 13.67 2.78
C TYR A 143 -12.43 12.64 3.79
N ASP A 144 -11.20 12.16 3.59
CA ASP A 144 -10.68 10.96 4.25
C ASP A 144 -9.71 11.29 5.40
N GLY A 145 -9.86 12.42 6.10
CA GLY A 145 -8.94 12.84 7.17
C GLY A 145 -8.66 11.74 8.20
N VAL A 146 -9.70 11.11 8.76
CA VAL A 146 -9.57 9.98 9.70
C VAL A 146 -8.97 8.74 9.02
N ARG A 147 -9.45 8.38 7.83
CA ARG A 147 -8.99 7.17 7.10
C ARG A 147 -7.50 7.27 6.76
N ILE A 148 -7.05 8.44 6.28
CA ILE A 148 -5.65 8.72 5.97
C ILE A 148 -4.79 8.71 7.23
N THR A 149 -5.25 9.35 8.33
CA THR A 149 -4.52 9.31 9.60
C THR A 149 -4.35 7.88 10.11
N GLN A 150 -5.43 7.09 10.17
CA GLN A 150 -5.36 5.71 10.67
C GLN A 150 -4.54 4.81 9.74
N LEU A 151 -4.58 5.03 8.43
CA LEU A 151 -3.74 4.31 7.48
C LEU A 151 -2.26 4.67 7.63
N TYR A 152 -1.95 5.95 7.85
CA TYR A 152 -0.62 6.42 8.20
C TYR A 152 -0.12 5.78 9.50
N GLU A 153 -0.94 5.75 10.56
CA GLU A 153 -0.55 5.14 11.84
C GLU A 153 -0.27 3.65 11.69
N GLN A 154 -1.09 2.91 10.93
CA GLN A 154 -0.82 1.49 10.63
C GLN A 154 0.50 1.32 9.85
N ALA A 155 0.74 2.15 8.83
CA ALA A 155 1.99 2.13 8.07
C ALA A 155 3.20 2.49 8.94
N ARG A 156 3.09 3.51 9.80
CA ARG A 156 4.14 3.96 10.71
C ARG A 156 4.58 2.84 11.64
N TRP A 157 3.63 2.16 12.28
CA TRP A 157 3.92 1.02 13.14
C TRP A 157 4.57 -0.13 12.39
N ALA A 158 4.10 -0.43 11.17
CA ALA A 158 4.70 -1.48 10.34
C ALA A 158 6.18 -1.19 9.99
N ILE A 159 6.56 0.08 9.80
CA ILE A 159 7.95 0.49 9.57
C ILE A 159 8.77 0.46 10.86
N LEU A 160 8.27 1.04 11.96
CA LEU A 160 9.01 1.13 13.22
C LEU A 160 9.26 -0.23 13.87
N LEU A 161 8.29 -1.14 13.76
CA LEU A 161 8.39 -2.52 14.27
C LEU A 161 9.01 -3.50 13.26
N GLU A 162 9.39 -3.01 12.07
CA GLU A 162 9.95 -3.82 10.98
C GLU A 162 9.07 -5.01 10.58
N GLU A 163 7.74 -4.84 10.59
CA GLU A 163 6.80 -5.79 9.99
C GLU A 163 7.00 -5.84 8.46
N ILE A 164 7.40 -4.70 7.87
CA ILE A 164 7.79 -4.57 6.47
C ILE A 164 9.20 -3.98 6.40
N ASP A 165 10.09 -4.66 5.69
CA ASP A 165 11.46 -4.22 5.51
C ASP A 165 11.56 -3.04 4.55
N CYS A 166 12.49 -2.12 4.84
CA CYS A 166 12.88 -1.03 3.95
C CYS A 166 14.40 -0.82 3.99
N THR A 167 14.93 -0.09 3.01
CA THR A 167 16.35 0.27 2.96
C THR A 167 16.70 1.34 4.00
N ASP A 168 18.00 1.50 4.30
CA ASP A 168 18.48 2.53 5.23
C ASP A 168 18.11 3.95 4.75
N GLU A 169 18.13 4.19 3.43
CA GLU A 169 17.69 5.45 2.82
C GLU A 169 16.18 5.67 2.96
N GLU A 170 15.37 4.62 2.76
CA GLU A 170 13.92 4.68 2.94
C GLU A 170 13.54 4.90 4.40
N MET A 171 14.22 4.26 5.35
CA MET A 171 14.03 4.46 6.79
C MET A 171 14.25 5.94 7.17
N LEU A 172 15.29 6.59 6.63
CA LEU A 172 15.53 8.01 6.85
C LEU A 172 14.44 8.90 6.23
N MET A 173 13.98 8.57 5.03
CA MET A 173 12.86 9.27 4.41
C MET A 173 11.60 9.16 5.28
N PHE A 174 11.27 7.96 5.76
CA PHE A 174 10.14 7.75 6.69
C PHE A 174 10.33 8.51 8.01
N ALA A 175 11.54 8.54 8.57
CA ALA A 175 11.84 9.28 9.79
C ALA A 175 11.65 10.79 9.61
N SER A 176 12.08 11.35 8.47
CA SER A 176 11.89 12.77 8.15
C SER A 176 10.41 13.15 8.01
N LEU A 177 9.61 12.31 7.36
CA LEU A 177 8.17 12.50 7.23
C LEU A 177 7.47 12.42 8.59
N GLN A 178 7.83 11.43 9.43
CA GLN A 178 7.28 11.33 10.79
C GLN A 178 7.62 12.56 11.63
N TYR A 179 8.88 13.00 11.61
CA TYR A 179 9.29 14.22 12.32
C TYR A 179 8.49 15.44 11.85
N HIS A 180 8.32 15.61 10.54
CA HIS A 180 7.52 16.70 9.99
C HIS A 180 6.05 16.64 10.44
N ILE A 181 5.44 15.46 10.37
CA ILE A 181 4.05 15.21 10.79
C ILE A 181 3.89 15.51 12.29
N CYS A 182 4.81 15.03 13.14
CA CYS A 182 4.79 15.31 14.57
C CYS A 182 4.93 16.82 14.85
N LYS A 183 5.87 17.49 14.18
CA LYS A 183 6.08 18.95 14.31
C LYS A 183 4.84 19.75 13.94
N LEU A 184 4.20 19.43 12.81
CA LEU A 184 2.96 20.08 12.37
C LEU A 184 1.78 19.78 13.29
N THR A 185 1.69 18.57 13.82
CA THR A 185 0.62 18.17 14.76
C THR A 185 0.74 18.92 16.09
N MET A 186 1.96 19.09 16.61
CA MET A 186 2.17 19.76 17.90
C MET A 186 2.12 21.29 17.83
N SER A 187 2.42 21.89 16.68
CA SER A 187 2.49 23.36 16.54
C SER A 187 1.12 24.05 16.51
N LYS A 188 0.01 23.31 16.37
CA LYS A 188 -1.37 23.85 16.24
C LYS A 188 -1.41 25.11 15.35
N GLU A 189 -0.60 25.16 14.29
CA GLU A 189 -0.75 26.21 13.29
C GLU A 189 -2.13 25.98 12.67
N THR A 190 -3.05 26.90 12.97
CA THR A 190 -4.31 27.01 12.27
C THR A 190 -3.95 27.14 10.80
N PRO A 191 -4.51 26.33 9.89
CA PRO A 191 -4.30 26.57 8.48
C PRO A 191 -4.78 27.99 8.23
N ASN A 192 -3.88 28.88 7.83
CA ASN A 192 -4.30 30.04 7.09
C ASN A 192 -4.95 29.49 5.82
N HIS A 193 -6.27 29.32 5.85
CA HIS A 193 -7.12 28.94 4.72
C HIS A 193 -7.06 29.97 3.56
N SER A 194 -6.12 30.92 3.59
CA SER A 194 -5.89 31.92 2.56
C SER A 194 -4.78 31.55 1.58
N ASN A 195 -4.01 30.48 1.81
CA ASN A 195 -2.87 30.09 0.96
C ASN A 195 -2.89 28.60 0.54
N GLU A 196 -4.05 27.94 0.47
CA GLU A 196 -4.11 26.75 -0.39
C GLU A 196 -3.87 27.22 -1.83
N PRO A 197 -2.93 26.62 -2.58
CA PRO A 197 -2.78 26.95 -3.97
C PRO A 197 -4.10 26.59 -4.66
N GLU A 198 -4.81 27.61 -5.14
CA GLU A 198 -6.02 27.55 -5.98
C GLU A 198 -5.92 26.46 -7.09
N MET A 199 -4.70 26.10 -7.47
CA MET A 199 -4.35 25.01 -8.38
C MET A 199 -4.80 23.61 -7.95
N ASP A 200 -4.80 23.26 -6.66
CA ASP A 200 -5.24 21.94 -6.18
C ASP A 200 -6.77 21.83 -6.13
N GLU A 201 -7.47 22.93 -5.84
CA GLU A 201 -8.92 23.01 -5.98
C GLU A 201 -9.34 22.89 -7.43
N ILE A 202 -8.61 23.56 -8.33
CA ILE A 202 -8.82 23.46 -9.77
C ILE A 202 -8.49 22.05 -10.28
N GLU A 203 -7.38 21.41 -9.88
CA GLU A 203 -7.02 20.05 -10.33
C GLU A 203 -7.96 18.97 -9.76
N ALA A 204 -8.42 19.12 -8.50
CA ALA A 204 -9.44 18.24 -7.91
C ALA A 204 -10.82 18.45 -8.56
N ALA A 205 -11.23 19.70 -8.81
CA ALA A 205 -12.47 20.01 -9.51
C ALA A 205 -12.42 19.54 -10.97
N LEU A 206 -11.28 19.68 -11.66
CA LEU A 206 -11.05 19.15 -13.00
C LEU A 206 -11.11 17.62 -13.01
N SER A 207 -10.47 16.94 -12.05
CA SER A 207 -10.56 15.48 -11.94
C SER A 207 -11.99 15.00 -11.66
N ASN A 208 -12.78 15.73 -10.86
CA ASN A 208 -14.18 15.40 -10.58
C ASN A 208 -15.09 15.71 -11.78
N LEU A 209 -14.87 16.83 -12.47
CA LEU A 209 -15.60 17.21 -13.68
C LEU A 209 -15.30 16.25 -14.85
N GLU A 210 -14.06 15.81 -14.99
CA GLU A 210 -13.64 14.81 -15.99
C GLU A 210 -14.34 13.46 -15.74
N VAL A 211 -14.38 12.99 -14.48
CA VAL A 211 -15.14 11.78 -14.10
C VAL A 211 -16.65 11.92 -14.37
N THR A 212 -17.22 13.10 -14.10
CA THR A 212 -18.66 13.36 -14.34
C THR A 212 -19.00 13.42 -15.83
N LEU A 213 -18.07 13.89 -16.68
CA LEU A 213 -18.22 13.93 -18.13
C LEU A 213 -17.96 12.57 -18.79
N GLU A 214 -17.09 11.73 -18.23
CA GLU A 214 -16.80 10.38 -18.72
C GLU A 214 -17.88 9.34 -18.34
N GLY A 215 -18.63 9.56 -17.25
CA GLY A 215 -19.69 8.67 -16.76
C GLY A 215 -20.91 8.47 -17.67
N GLY A 216 -20.93 9.09 -18.85
CA GLY A 216 -22.02 8.97 -19.83
C GLY A 216 -21.69 8.25 -21.13
N HIS A 217 -20.43 8.15 -21.55
CA HIS A 217 -20.06 7.80 -22.93
C HIS A 217 -18.72 7.06 -23.03
N THR A 218 -18.60 5.86 -22.44
CA THR A 218 -17.41 5.01 -22.62
C THR A 218 -17.21 4.54 -24.07
N ASP A 219 -18.27 4.49 -24.87
CA ASP A 219 -18.22 3.97 -26.24
C ASP A 219 -17.94 5.05 -27.31
N LYS A 220 -18.03 6.34 -27.00
CA LYS A 220 -17.82 7.42 -27.99
C LYS A 220 -16.47 8.15 -27.91
N LEU A 221 -15.74 8.04 -26.80
CA LEU A 221 -14.43 8.70 -26.66
C LEU A 221 -13.30 7.94 -27.38
N LEU A 222 -13.59 6.73 -27.90
CA LEU A 222 -12.66 5.95 -28.72
C LEU A 222 -12.54 6.43 -30.17
N GLU A 223 -13.46 7.29 -30.65
CA GLU A 223 -13.44 7.75 -32.05
C GLU A 223 -12.64 9.05 -32.28
N ASP A 224 -12.31 9.83 -31.24
CA ASP A 224 -11.76 11.19 -31.39
C ASP A 224 -10.32 11.40 -30.86
N ILE A 225 -9.62 10.36 -30.39
CA ILE A 225 -8.17 10.43 -30.11
C ILE A 225 -7.42 9.62 -31.17
N THR A 226 -7.19 10.20 -32.35
CA THR A 226 -6.56 9.47 -33.46
C THR A 226 -5.08 9.17 -33.26
N ASP A 227 -4.41 9.74 -32.25
CA ASP A 227 -2.99 9.47 -31.95
C ASP A 227 -2.73 9.30 -30.45
N ILE A 228 -2.63 8.05 -30.00
CA ILE A 228 -2.12 7.72 -28.66
C ILE A 228 -0.62 8.08 -28.61
N PRO A 229 -0.17 8.89 -27.64
CA PRO A 229 1.24 9.30 -27.55
C PRO A 229 2.19 8.09 -27.49
N GLU A 230 3.34 8.20 -28.15
CA GLU A 230 4.42 7.21 -28.11
C GLU A 230 5.58 7.72 -27.25
N LEU A 231 6.20 6.85 -26.45
CA LEU A 231 7.52 7.12 -25.87
C LEU A 231 8.57 6.28 -26.60
N ALA A 232 9.63 6.93 -27.09
CA ALA A 232 10.74 6.23 -27.69
C ALA A 232 12.08 6.75 -27.16
N ALA A 233 12.95 5.83 -26.73
CA ALA A 233 14.25 6.18 -26.18
C ALA A 233 15.21 4.99 -26.17
N TYR A 234 16.52 5.29 -26.06
CA TYR A 234 17.50 4.27 -25.68
C TYR A 234 17.34 3.93 -24.19
N LEU A 235 17.24 2.64 -23.89
CA LEU A 235 17.19 2.10 -22.53
C LEU A 235 18.05 0.84 -22.45
N ARG A 236 18.41 0.46 -21.23
CA ARG A 236 19.22 -0.73 -20.95
C ARG A 236 18.36 -1.87 -20.44
N LEU A 237 18.38 -3.00 -21.13
CA LEU A 237 17.62 -4.21 -20.82
C LEU A 237 18.49 -5.27 -20.14
N PHE A 238 17.98 -5.85 -19.06
CA PHE A 238 18.50 -7.08 -18.48
C PHE A 238 17.35 -8.08 -18.31
N LYS A 239 17.60 -9.34 -18.72
CA LYS A 239 16.67 -10.46 -18.54
C LYS A 239 17.43 -11.61 -17.88
N PRO A 240 17.07 -12.03 -16.66
CA PRO A 240 17.71 -13.17 -16.02
C PRO A 240 17.44 -14.44 -16.84
N LYS A 241 18.49 -15.18 -17.19
CA LYS A 241 18.40 -16.54 -17.74
C LYS A 241 19.10 -17.50 -16.79
N ARG A 242 18.46 -18.65 -16.51
CA ARG A 242 18.90 -19.67 -15.51
C ARG A 242 20.36 -20.15 -15.64
N LEU A 243 21.04 -19.89 -16.77
CA LEU A 243 22.37 -20.47 -17.06
C LEU A 243 23.41 -19.47 -17.64
N THR A 244 23.10 -18.18 -17.80
CA THR A 244 24.08 -17.20 -18.31
C THR A 244 23.91 -15.82 -17.66
N LEU A 245 24.99 -15.30 -17.06
CA LEU A 245 25.11 -13.89 -16.65
C LEU A 245 25.13 -13.00 -17.91
N ARG A 246 23.97 -12.52 -18.35
CA ARG A 246 23.93 -11.42 -19.32
C ARG A 246 24.06 -10.10 -18.58
N SER A 247 24.92 -9.20 -19.06
CA SER A 247 24.94 -7.81 -18.62
C SER A 247 23.76 -7.03 -19.21
N TYR A 248 23.49 -5.86 -18.65
CA TYR A 248 22.60 -4.88 -19.27
C TYR A 248 23.07 -4.57 -20.69
N LYS A 249 22.14 -4.58 -21.65
CA LYS A 249 22.39 -4.21 -23.05
C LYS A 249 21.47 -3.08 -23.46
N GLU A 250 22.02 -2.11 -24.18
CA GLU A 250 21.26 -0.97 -24.68
C GLU A 250 20.48 -1.35 -25.96
N TYR A 251 19.23 -0.90 -26.04
CA TYR A 251 18.33 -1.07 -27.17
C TYR A 251 17.49 0.20 -27.37
N TRP A 252 16.90 0.35 -28.55
CA TRP A 252 15.89 1.37 -28.79
C TRP A 252 14.52 0.84 -28.41
N PHE A 253 13.91 1.43 -27.38
CA PHE A 253 12.59 1.06 -26.90
C PHE A 253 11.52 1.98 -27.46
N VAL A 254 10.36 1.42 -27.74
CA VAL A 254 9.13 2.11 -28.15
C VAL A 254 7.99 1.62 -27.26
N PHE A 255 7.36 2.54 -26.55
CA PHE A 255 6.17 2.32 -25.76
C PHE A 255 4.97 2.88 -26.53
N LYS A 256 4.04 2.01 -26.90
CA LYS A 256 2.80 2.38 -27.58
C LYS A 256 1.62 1.59 -27.00
N ASP A 257 0.51 2.27 -26.80
CA ASP A 257 -0.71 1.74 -26.19
C ASP A 257 -0.45 1.17 -24.78
N THR A 258 -0.45 -0.16 -24.66
CA THR A 258 -0.12 -0.89 -23.43
C THR A 258 1.04 -1.86 -23.63
N THR A 259 1.88 -1.62 -24.62
CA THR A 259 2.97 -2.51 -25.01
C THR A 259 4.31 -1.80 -25.08
N ILE A 260 5.37 -2.53 -24.75
CA ILE A 260 6.75 -2.11 -24.96
C ILE A 260 7.36 -3.00 -26.02
N SER A 261 7.83 -2.39 -27.10
CA SER A 261 8.62 -3.05 -28.14
C SER A 261 10.05 -2.53 -28.09
N TYR A 262 11.03 -3.37 -28.41
CA TYR A 262 12.41 -2.89 -28.52
C TYR A 262 13.16 -3.45 -29.73
N TYR A 263 14.12 -2.66 -30.20
CA TYR A 263 14.85 -2.84 -31.45
C TYR A 263 16.35 -2.69 -31.20
N LYS A 264 17.18 -3.17 -32.13
CA LYS A 264 18.63 -3.07 -32.01
C LYS A 264 19.10 -1.62 -31.94
N ASN A 265 18.49 -0.76 -32.74
CA ASN A 265 18.74 0.68 -32.81
C ASN A 265 17.50 1.40 -33.39
N LYS A 266 17.53 2.74 -33.38
CA LYS A 266 16.44 3.57 -33.91
C LYS A 266 16.14 3.31 -35.39
N ASP A 267 17.16 3.05 -36.21
CA ASP A 267 16.96 2.82 -37.66
C ASP A 267 16.15 1.55 -37.96
N THR A 268 16.24 0.55 -37.07
CA THR A 268 15.46 -0.69 -37.17
C THR A 268 14.04 -0.60 -36.61
N SER A 269 13.62 0.54 -36.07
CA SER A 269 12.32 0.67 -35.37
C SER A 269 11.09 0.60 -36.28
N SER A 270 11.26 0.75 -37.60
CA SER A 270 10.20 0.56 -38.58
C SER A 270 10.01 -0.89 -39.02
N GLY A 271 10.90 -1.79 -38.58
CA GLY A 271 10.85 -3.22 -38.87
C GLY A 271 10.16 -4.02 -37.77
N GLU A 272 10.37 -5.34 -37.76
CA GLU A 272 9.86 -6.22 -36.71
C GLU A 272 10.66 -6.02 -35.40
N PRO A 273 9.98 -5.84 -34.24
CA PRO A 273 10.67 -5.72 -32.96
C PRO A 273 11.39 -7.01 -32.59
N ILE A 274 12.48 -6.89 -31.84
CA ILE A 274 13.20 -8.06 -31.30
C ILE A 274 12.27 -8.87 -30.38
N GLU A 275 11.48 -8.17 -29.57
CA GLU A 275 10.45 -8.74 -28.72
C GLU A 275 9.47 -7.64 -28.32
N GLN A 276 8.23 -8.04 -28.00
CA GLN A 276 7.18 -7.16 -27.52
C GLN A 276 6.66 -7.65 -26.16
N PHE A 277 6.60 -6.74 -25.19
CA PHE A 277 6.06 -6.98 -23.86
C PHE A 277 4.64 -6.41 -23.77
N HIS A 278 3.68 -7.28 -23.45
CA HIS A 278 2.32 -6.88 -23.13
C HIS A 278 2.23 -6.59 -21.63
N LEU A 279 1.92 -5.35 -21.28
CA LEU A 279 2.02 -4.91 -19.88
C LEU A 279 0.73 -5.10 -19.09
N ARG A 280 -0.42 -5.38 -19.71
CA ARG A 280 -1.68 -5.56 -18.98
C ARG A 280 -1.54 -6.66 -17.93
N GLY A 281 -1.85 -6.34 -16.67
CA GLY A 281 -1.72 -7.26 -15.53
C GLY A 281 -0.28 -7.48 -15.05
N CYS A 282 0.72 -6.79 -15.59
CA CYS A 282 2.08 -6.86 -15.11
C CYS A 282 2.25 -6.14 -13.76
N GLU A 283 3.33 -6.46 -13.07
CA GLU A 283 3.72 -5.72 -11.87
C GLU A 283 4.93 -4.84 -12.16
N VAL A 284 4.83 -3.58 -11.75
CA VAL A 284 5.84 -2.56 -11.99
C VAL A 284 6.51 -2.24 -10.66
N VAL A 285 7.67 -2.83 -10.43
CA VAL A 285 8.44 -2.68 -9.20
C VAL A 285 9.57 -1.67 -9.44
N PRO A 286 9.69 -0.60 -8.62
CA PRO A 286 10.80 0.33 -8.74
C PRO A 286 12.13 -0.33 -8.30
N ASP A 287 13.20 -0.09 -9.05
CA ASP A 287 14.58 -0.43 -8.66
C ASP A 287 15.43 0.84 -8.73
N VAL A 288 15.21 1.75 -7.77
CA VAL A 288 15.79 3.10 -7.79
C VAL A 288 16.70 3.35 -6.59
N ASN A 289 17.88 3.89 -6.89
CA ASN A 289 18.76 4.55 -5.95
C ASN A 289 19.18 5.89 -6.56
N VAL A 290 18.66 6.99 -6.01
CA VAL A 290 18.90 8.36 -6.53
C VAL A 290 20.37 8.74 -6.37
N THR A 291 20.98 8.43 -5.21
CA THR A 291 22.38 8.71 -4.89
C THR A 291 23.34 8.02 -5.87
N GLU A 292 23.07 6.76 -6.20
CA GLU A 292 23.86 5.98 -7.16
C GLU A 292 23.50 6.21 -8.63
N LYS A 293 22.55 7.12 -8.92
CA LYS A 293 21.99 7.35 -10.26
C LYS A 293 21.51 6.05 -10.92
N LYS A 294 20.88 5.19 -10.11
CA LYS A 294 20.27 3.94 -10.54
C LYS A 294 18.77 4.18 -10.72
N PHE A 295 18.31 4.15 -11.96
CA PHE A 295 16.90 4.37 -12.30
C PHE A 295 16.33 3.15 -13.05
N GLY A 296 16.07 2.07 -12.31
CA GLY A 296 15.57 0.80 -12.82
C GLY A 296 14.07 0.61 -12.62
N ILE A 297 13.45 -0.11 -13.55
CA ILE A 297 12.07 -0.60 -13.51
C ILE A 297 12.13 -2.11 -13.68
N LYS A 298 11.71 -2.86 -12.66
CA LYS A 298 11.52 -4.32 -12.75
C LYS A 298 10.07 -4.59 -13.13
N LEU A 299 9.88 -5.21 -14.29
CA LEU A 299 8.59 -5.68 -14.78
C LEU A 299 8.48 -7.18 -14.52
N LEU A 300 7.40 -7.58 -13.84
CA LEU A 300 7.00 -8.97 -13.73
C LEU A 300 5.85 -9.20 -14.71
N LEU A 301 6.16 -9.78 -15.86
CA LEU A 301 5.21 -10.02 -16.95
C LEU A 301 4.51 -11.38 -16.75
N PRO A 302 3.17 -11.44 -16.71
CA PRO A 302 2.46 -12.71 -16.58
C PRO A 302 2.69 -13.57 -17.83
N VAL A 303 3.08 -14.82 -17.63
CA VAL A 303 3.21 -15.84 -18.69
C VAL A 303 2.54 -17.14 -18.26
N ALA A 304 2.31 -18.03 -19.22
CA ALA A 304 1.77 -19.39 -19.03
C ALA A 304 2.26 -20.09 -17.74
N ASP A 305 3.57 -20.21 -17.60
CA ASP A 305 4.24 -21.00 -16.56
C ASP A 305 4.80 -20.13 -15.41
N GLY A 306 4.20 -18.96 -15.13
CA GLY A 306 4.58 -18.10 -14.01
C GLY A 306 4.81 -16.65 -14.40
N MET A 307 5.94 -16.08 -14.01
CA MET A 307 6.28 -14.67 -14.28
C MET A 307 7.62 -14.59 -15.01
N ASN A 308 7.64 -13.83 -16.10
CA ASN A 308 8.88 -13.45 -16.76
C ASN A 308 9.37 -12.13 -16.19
N GLU A 309 10.60 -12.12 -15.66
CA GLU A 309 11.19 -10.92 -15.09
C GLU A 309 11.99 -10.15 -16.14
N VAL A 310 11.73 -8.85 -16.24
CA VAL A 310 12.42 -7.95 -17.17
C VAL A 310 12.86 -6.71 -16.42
N TYR A 311 14.12 -6.33 -16.59
CA TYR A 311 14.70 -5.16 -15.94
C TYR A 311 15.03 -4.12 -17.01
N ILE A 312 14.41 -2.96 -16.90
CA ILE A 312 14.63 -1.80 -17.78
C ILE A 312 15.34 -0.73 -16.96
N ARG A 313 16.47 -0.23 -17.44
CA ARG A 313 17.24 0.83 -16.79
C ARG A 313 17.25 2.08 -17.66
N CYS A 314 16.81 3.18 -17.05
CA CYS A 314 16.81 4.52 -17.59
C CYS A 314 18.10 5.26 -17.23
N ASP A 315 18.36 6.37 -17.91
CA ASP A 315 19.58 7.16 -17.76
C ASP A 315 19.44 8.31 -16.76
N ASN A 316 18.23 8.86 -16.60
CA ASN A 316 17.95 9.97 -15.70
C ASN A 316 16.55 9.90 -15.08
N GLU A 317 16.33 10.72 -14.05
CA GLU A 317 15.08 10.80 -13.29
C GLU A 317 13.86 11.13 -14.16
N THR A 318 14.01 12.04 -15.12
CA THR A 318 12.92 12.48 -15.98
C THR A 318 12.48 11.36 -16.94
N GLN A 319 13.44 10.64 -17.52
CA GLN A 319 13.17 9.47 -18.34
C GLN A 319 12.49 8.39 -17.50
N TYR A 320 13.06 8.05 -16.33
CA TYR A 320 12.45 7.05 -15.46
C TYR A 320 11.02 7.41 -15.03
N ALA A 321 10.74 8.66 -14.67
CA ALA A 321 9.39 9.07 -14.28
C ALA A 321 8.38 8.86 -15.41
N LYS A 322 8.72 9.26 -16.64
CA LYS A 322 7.88 9.07 -17.84
C LYS A 322 7.62 7.60 -18.13
N TRP A 323 8.65 6.78 -18.12
CA TRP A 323 8.56 5.36 -18.44
C TRP A 323 7.86 4.56 -17.33
N LYS A 324 8.13 4.86 -16.06
CA LYS A 324 7.45 4.21 -14.93
C LYS A 324 5.97 4.55 -14.90
N ALA A 325 5.59 5.82 -15.08
CA ALA A 325 4.18 6.22 -15.15
C ALA A 325 3.44 5.47 -16.27
N ALA A 326 4.08 5.36 -17.44
CA ALA A 326 3.53 4.62 -18.58
C ALA A 326 3.30 3.14 -18.24
N CYS A 327 4.30 2.49 -17.63
CA CYS A 327 4.18 1.10 -17.18
C CYS A 327 3.07 0.91 -16.13
N ILE A 328 2.92 1.84 -15.17
CA ILE A 328 1.87 1.78 -14.13
C ILE A 328 0.47 1.91 -14.73
N LEU A 329 0.28 2.76 -15.73
CA LEU A 329 -1.01 2.88 -16.42
C LEU A 329 -1.30 1.64 -17.27
N ALA A 330 -0.32 1.19 -18.06
CA ALA A 330 -0.49 0.04 -18.94
C ALA A 330 -0.71 -1.26 -18.17
N SER A 331 -0.16 -1.41 -16.96
CA SER A 331 -0.47 -2.56 -16.10
C SER A 331 -1.95 -2.65 -15.71
N LYS A 332 -2.61 -1.50 -15.60
CA LYS A 332 -4.05 -1.36 -15.37
C LYS A 332 -4.86 -1.34 -16.67
N GLY A 333 -4.22 -1.51 -17.83
CA GLY A 333 -4.85 -1.46 -19.14
C GLY A 333 -5.20 -0.04 -19.62
N LYS A 334 -4.68 1.01 -18.98
CA LYS A 334 -4.84 2.42 -19.39
C LYS A 334 -3.65 2.84 -20.27
N THR A 335 -3.88 3.75 -21.21
CA THR A 335 -2.84 4.26 -22.12
C THR A 335 -2.28 5.60 -21.63
N MET A 336 -1.24 6.12 -22.29
CA MET A 336 -0.67 7.44 -21.99
C MET A 336 -1.55 8.62 -22.47
N ALA A 337 -2.64 8.34 -23.20
CA ALA A 337 -3.60 9.35 -23.61
C ALA A 337 -4.47 9.87 -22.45
N TYR A 338 -4.59 9.10 -21.36
CA TYR A 338 -5.36 9.49 -20.18
C TYR A 338 -4.70 10.67 -19.45
N SER A 339 -5.52 11.61 -18.94
CA SER A 339 -5.07 12.79 -18.17
C SER A 339 -4.17 12.42 -16.98
N SER A 340 -4.50 11.30 -16.33
CA SER A 340 -3.75 10.72 -15.20
C SER A 340 -2.27 10.46 -15.48
N TYR A 341 -1.85 10.30 -16.75
CA TYR A 341 -0.43 10.09 -17.09
C TYR A 341 0.45 11.25 -16.64
N LYS A 342 0.05 12.50 -16.94
CA LYS A 342 0.87 13.68 -16.61
C LYS A 342 0.97 13.87 -15.10
N THR A 343 -0.12 13.62 -14.38
CA THR A 343 -0.16 13.69 -12.92
C THR A 343 0.70 12.60 -12.30
N GLU A 344 0.68 11.38 -12.83
CA GLU A 344 1.53 10.29 -12.35
C GLU A 344 3.03 10.57 -12.59
N VAL A 345 3.40 11.15 -13.73
CA VAL A 345 4.78 11.59 -13.97
C VAL A 345 5.22 12.63 -12.93
N ARG A 346 4.41 13.65 -12.65
CA ARG A 346 4.68 14.66 -11.62
C ARG A 346 4.83 14.04 -10.23
N ASN A 347 3.93 13.11 -9.88
CA ASN A 347 3.98 12.37 -8.62
C ASN A 347 5.31 11.60 -8.46
N ILE A 348 5.74 10.89 -9.50
CA ILE A 348 6.98 10.12 -9.46
C ILE A 348 8.19 11.05 -9.37
N GLN A 349 8.21 12.18 -10.10
CA GLN A 349 9.29 13.17 -10.00
C GLN A 349 9.39 13.74 -8.59
N SER A 350 8.27 14.15 -8.00
CA SER A 350 8.24 14.64 -6.61
C SER A 350 8.73 13.58 -5.62
N PHE A 351 8.42 12.30 -5.85
CA PHE A 351 8.86 11.20 -5.00
C PHE A 351 10.38 10.95 -5.11
N LEU A 352 10.96 11.09 -6.31
CA LEU A 352 12.41 10.97 -6.50
C LEU A 352 13.17 12.10 -5.83
N GLN A 353 12.64 13.34 -5.92
CA GLN A 353 13.21 14.49 -5.21
C GLN A 353 13.22 14.26 -3.71
N MET A 354 12.15 13.70 -3.15
CA MET A 354 12.11 13.32 -1.73
C MET A 354 13.16 12.26 -1.36
N LYS A 355 13.37 11.27 -2.24
CA LYS A 355 14.41 10.23 -2.03
C LYS A 355 15.83 10.74 -2.22
N SER A 356 16.03 11.94 -2.78
CA SER A 356 17.35 12.56 -2.88
C SER A 356 17.79 13.03 -1.50
N LEU A 357 18.82 12.40 -0.93
CA LEU A 357 19.41 12.82 0.34
C LEU A 357 20.46 13.94 0.16
N ALA A 358 20.68 14.43 -1.05
CA ALA A 358 21.65 15.48 -1.32
C ALA A 358 21.03 16.86 -1.01
N PRO A 359 21.65 17.68 -0.15
CA PRO A 359 21.21 19.06 0.04
C PRO A 359 21.35 19.83 -1.29
N PRO A 360 20.43 20.76 -1.60
CA PRO A 360 20.58 21.65 -2.74
C PRO A 360 21.94 22.37 -2.68
N PRO A 361 22.68 22.48 -3.80
CA PRO A 361 24.00 23.09 -3.80
C PRO A 361 23.94 24.54 -3.30
N GLY A 362 24.72 24.85 -2.25
CA GLY A 362 24.86 26.21 -1.69
C GLY A 362 24.25 26.44 -0.30
N GLN A 363 23.80 25.40 0.40
CA GLN A 363 23.14 25.54 1.71
C GLN A 363 24.05 25.16 2.90
N ALA A 364 23.86 25.86 4.01
CA ALA A 364 24.55 25.61 5.28
C ALA A 364 24.06 24.30 5.92
N ALA A 365 24.91 23.68 6.75
CA ALA A 365 24.54 22.49 7.51
C ALA A 365 23.31 22.78 8.40
N PRO A 366 22.39 21.81 8.57
CA PRO A 366 21.20 22.01 9.40
C PRO A 366 21.60 22.27 10.85
N ASP A 367 20.89 23.20 11.49
CA ASP A 367 21.03 23.50 12.90
C ASP A 367 20.53 22.29 13.72
N LEU A 368 21.43 21.64 14.45
CA LEU A 368 21.10 20.47 15.26
C LEU A 368 20.18 20.81 16.44
N ASP A 369 20.22 22.06 16.90
CA ASP A 369 19.37 22.54 17.99
C ASP A 369 17.93 22.80 17.53
N ALA A 370 17.65 22.76 16.21
CA ALA A 370 16.31 22.85 15.65
C ALA A 370 15.47 21.57 15.80
N MET A 371 16.09 20.44 16.20
CA MET A 371 15.37 19.20 16.43
C MET A 371 14.90 19.10 17.89
N ASP A 372 13.67 19.53 18.13
CA ASP A 372 13.05 19.53 19.47
C ASP A 372 12.66 18.13 20.01
N MET A 373 12.91 17.06 19.24
CA MET A 373 12.43 15.70 19.50
C MET A 373 13.56 14.67 19.42
N ASN A 374 13.45 13.57 20.17
CA ASN A 374 14.46 12.51 20.15
C ASN A 374 14.48 11.81 18.77
N PRO A 375 15.60 11.84 18.01
CA PRO A 375 15.70 11.24 16.68
C PRO A 375 15.47 9.72 16.66
N GLU A 376 15.77 9.04 17.76
CA GLU A 376 15.66 7.57 17.87
C GLU A 376 14.20 7.09 17.91
N CYS A 377 13.24 7.98 18.19
CA CYS A 377 11.82 7.65 18.19
C CYS A 377 11.20 7.60 16.79
N PHE A 378 11.93 8.02 15.75
CA PHE A 378 11.44 8.08 14.36
C PHE A 378 11.94 6.92 13.49
N VAL A 379 12.74 6.03 14.04
CA VAL A 379 13.37 4.91 13.33
C VAL A 379 13.20 3.61 14.10
N SER A 380 13.36 2.47 13.41
CA SER A 380 13.30 1.17 14.08
C SER A 380 14.41 1.02 15.13
N PRO A 381 14.19 0.26 16.23
CA PRO A 381 15.22 0.02 17.24
C PRO A 381 16.50 -0.63 16.70
N ARG A 382 16.39 -1.43 15.63
CA ARG A 382 17.53 -2.03 14.94
C ARG A 382 18.35 -0.96 14.22
N TYR A 383 17.71 -0.02 13.54
CA TYR A 383 18.39 1.06 12.83
C TYR A 383 19.02 2.08 13.80
N ALA A 384 18.30 2.45 14.86
CA ALA A 384 18.81 3.35 15.90
C ALA A 384 20.16 2.88 16.48
N LYS A 385 20.32 1.57 16.72
CA LYS A 385 21.56 0.98 17.25
C LYS A 385 22.77 1.07 16.30
N LYS A 386 22.55 1.24 14.98
CA LYS A 386 23.62 1.31 13.98
C LYS A 386 24.22 2.72 13.85
N GLN A 387 23.46 3.76 14.17
CA GLN A 387 23.80 5.16 13.95
C GLN A 387 24.08 5.87 15.28
N LYS A 388 25.04 6.80 15.31
CA LYS A 388 25.19 7.69 16.48
C LYS A 388 24.06 8.71 16.47
N THR A 389 23.47 9.04 17.62
CA THR A 389 22.35 9.97 17.76
C THR A 389 22.56 11.29 16.99
N LYS A 390 23.74 11.92 17.10
CA LYS A 390 24.07 13.16 16.37
C LYS A 390 24.05 13.00 14.84
N GLN A 391 24.57 11.89 14.34
CA GLN A 391 24.58 11.58 12.91
C GLN A 391 23.16 11.35 12.41
N LEU A 392 22.34 10.64 13.19
CA LEU A 392 20.95 10.41 12.89
C LEU A 392 20.16 11.72 12.82
N THR A 393 20.31 12.61 13.82
CA THR A 393 19.71 13.96 13.82
C THR A 393 20.06 14.72 12.54
N THR A 394 21.34 14.75 12.18
CA THR A 394 21.81 15.48 10.99
C THR A 394 21.11 14.96 9.73
N ARG A 395 21.09 13.64 9.53
CA ARG A 395 20.49 13.02 8.33
C ARG A 395 18.97 13.19 8.28
N ILE A 396 18.28 13.17 9.42
CA ILE A 396 16.84 13.41 9.49
C ILE A 396 16.53 14.87 9.10
N LEU A 397 17.30 15.84 9.61
CA LEU A 397 17.10 17.25 9.29
C LEU A 397 17.45 17.58 7.82
N GLU A 398 18.49 16.96 7.26
CA GLU A 398 18.82 17.09 5.84
C GLU A 398 17.68 16.59 4.94
N ALA A 399 17.11 15.41 5.26
CA ALA A 399 15.97 14.87 4.54
C ALA A 399 14.69 15.69 4.75
N HIS A 400 14.50 16.25 5.95
CA HIS A 400 13.34 17.11 6.29
C HIS A 400 13.25 18.35 5.40
N HIS A 401 14.39 18.94 5.03
CA HIS A 401 14.42 20.15 4.20
C HIS A 401 13.70 19.98 2.85
N ASN A 402 13.81 18.80 2.23
CA ASN A 402 13.16 18.50 0.95
C ASN A 402 11.64 18.36 1.05
N ILE A 403 11.10 18.30 2.27
CA ILE A 403 9.68 18.10 2.55
C ILE A 403 9.09 19.17 3.48
N ALA A 404 9.86 20.20 3.84
CA ALA A 404 9.46 21.20 4.82
C ALA A 404 8.24 22.05 4.41
N GLN A 405 7.92 22.07 3.11
CA GLN A 405 6.80 22.82 2.54
C GLN A 405 5.49 22.00 2.44
N LEU A 406 5.51 20.73 2.86
CA LEU A 406 4.31 19.90 2.76
C LEU A 406 3.30 20.27 3.84
N SER A 407 2.02 20.26 3.48
CA SER A 407 0.95 20.26 4.48
C SER A 407 0.96 18.95 5.27
N LEU A 408 0.30 18.97 6.44
CA LEU A 408 0.15 17.79 7.29
C LEU A 408 -0.47 16.61 6.52
N MET A 409 -1.48 16.89 5.69
CA MET A 409 -2.18 15.86 4.92
C MET A 409 -1.32 15.30 3.78
N GLU A 410 -0.60 16.16 3.06
CA GLU A 410 0.33 15.72 2.02
C GLU A 410 1.45 14.87 2.60
N ALA A 411 2.01 15.25 3.75
CA ALA A 411 3.06 14.48 4.41
C ALA A 411 2.59 13.06 4.75
N LYS A 412 1.37 12.91 5.31
CA LYS A 412 0.74 11.59 5.56
C LYS A 412 0.56 10.80 4.26
N MET A 413 0.02 11.43 3.22
CA MET A 413 -0.19 10.79 1.92
C MET A 413 1.13 10.35 1.27
N ARG A 414 2.19 11.13 1.39
CA ARG A 414 3.51 10.76 0.87
C ARG A 414 4.14 9.63 1.68
N PHE A 415 3.93 9.58 3.00
CA PHE A 415 4.32 8.42 3.83
C PHE A 415 3.61 7.14 3.36
N ILE A 416 2.29 7.20 3.14
CA ILE A 416 1.51 6.05 2.65
C ILE A 416 2.00 5.62 1.25
N LYS A 417 2.21 6.56 0.32
CA LYS A 417 2.74 6.24 -1.02
C LYS A 417 4.14 5.63 -0.97
N ALA A 418 5.00 6.12 -0.07
CA ALA A 418 6.31 5.53 0.16
C ALA A 418 6.20 4.08 0.67
N TRP A 419 5.32 3.85 1.64
CA TRP A 419 5.04 2.52 2.18
C TRP A 419 4.49 1.57 1.09
N GLN A 420 3.58 2.04 0.24
CA GLN A 420 3.05 1.29 -0.91
C GLN A 420 4.11 0.92 -1.95
N SER A 421 5.23 1.66 -1.99
CA SER A 421 6.31 1.41 -2.95
C SER A 421 7.30 0.33 -2.50
N LEU A 422 7.19 -0.14 -1.25
CA LEU A 422 8.07 -1.17 -0.71
C LEU A 422 7.79 -2.53 -1.35
N PRO A 423 8.81 -3.38 -1.58
CA PRO A 423 8.65 -4.65 -2.29
C PRO A 423 7.68 -5.66 -1.63
N GLU A 424 7.62 -5.67 -0.30
CA GLU A 424 6.73 -6.57 0.46
C GLU A 424 5.36 -5.96 0.78
N PHE A 425 5.08 -4.75 0.29
CA PHE A 425 3.82 -4.09 0.55
C PHE A 425 2.63 -4.92 0.07
N GLY A 426 1.66 -5.12 0.97
CA GLY A 426 0.41 -5.80 0.65
C GLY A 426 0.56 -7.29 0.36
N ILE A 427 1.54 -7.96 0.96
CA ILE A 427 1.65 -9.43 0.95
C ILE A 427 1.28 -9.94 2.34
N ASN A 428 0.21 -10.72 2.42
CA ASN A 428 -0.23 -11.41 3.63
C ASN A 428 0.25 -12.87 3.57
N TYR A 429 1.04 -13.29 4.56
CA TYR A 429 1.60 -14.64 4.60
C TYR A 429 0.71 -15.60 5.37
N TYR A 430 0.63 -16.85 4.92
CA TYR A 430 -0.07 -17.96 5.57
C TYR A 430 0.74 -19.25 5.43
N ILE A 431 0.73 -20.08 6.47
CA ILE A 431 1.35 -21.40 6.41
C ILE A 431 0.35 -22.36 5.76
N VAL A 432 0.76 -23.01 4.68
CA VAL A 432 -0.07 -23.94 3.92
C VAL A 432 0.69 -25.23 3.63
N ARG A 433 -0.06 -26.29 3.31
CA ARG A 433 0.49 -27.55 2.80
C ARG A 433 -0.10 -27.83 1.43
N PHE A 434 0.72 -27.73 0.39
CA PHE A 434 0.31 -28.04 -0.98
C PHE A 434 0.03 -29.54 -1.15
N LYS A 435 -0.98 -29.87 -1.95
CA LYS A 435 -1.35 -31.24 -2.29
C LYS A 435 -0.15 -31.96 -2.92
N GLY A 436 0.21 -33.11 -2.35
CA GLY A 436 1.39 -33.90 -2.76
C GLY A 436 2.70 -33.47 -2.10
N SER A 437 2.75 -32.33 -1.39
CA SER A 437 3.88 -31.95 -0.55
C SER A 437 3.73 -32.52 0.86
N LYS A 438 4.83 -33.00 1.44
CA LYS A 438 4.90 -33.41 2.86
C LYS A 438 5.41 -32.28 3.77
N LYS A 439 5.88 -31.18 3.19
CA LYS A 439 6.45 -30.05 3.91
C LYS A 439 5.45 -28.91 3.94
N ASP A 440 5.46 -28.17 5.04
CA ASP A 440 4.74 -26.91 5.13
C ASP A 440 5.52 -25.82 4.39
N GLU A 441 4.78 -24.96 3.73
CA GLU A 441 5.28 -23.90 2.88
C GLU A 441 4.51 -22.62 3.16
N ILE A 442 4.97 -21.49 2.61
CA ILE A 442 4.32 -20.20 2.84
C ILE A 442 3.57 -19.79 1.57
N LEU A 443 2.31 -19.42 1.76
CA LEU A 443 1.48 -18.76 0.75
C LEU A 443 1.44 -17.27 1.06
N GLY A 444 2.03 -16.45 0.19
CA GLY A 444 1.82 -15.01 0.18
C GLY A 444 0.60 -14.66 -0.67
N ILE A 445 -0.35 -13.92 -0.12
CA ILE A 445 -1.52 -13.40 -0.82
C ILE A 445 -1.36 -11.90 -0.97
N SER A 446 -1.36 -11.42 -2.20
CA SER A 446 -1.37 -10.00 -2.53
C SER A 446 -2.57 -9.68 -3.41
N TYR A 447 -2.80 -8.40 -3.66
CA TYR A 447 -4.02 -7.93 -4.31
C TYR A 447 -4.30 -8.49 -5.70
N ASN A 448 -3.26 -8.95 -6.41
CA ASN A 448 -3.36 -9.47 -7.77
C ASN A 448 -2.71 -10.84 -7.97
N ARG A 449 -2.20 -11.47 -6.90
CA ARG A 449 -1.39 -12.69 -7.03
C ARG A 449 -1.32 -13.51 -5.75
N LEU A 450 -1.02 -14.79 -5.96
CA LEU A 450 -0.59 -15.75 -4.96
C LEU A 450 0.89 -16.08 -5.20
N ILE A 451 1.66 -16.16 -4.13
CA ILE A 451 3.10 -16.45 -4.17
C ILE A 451 3.33 -17.68 -3.30
N ARG A 452 3.90 -18.73 -3.86
CA ARG A 452 4.44 -19.87 -3.11
C ARG A 452 5.86 -19.56 -2.74
N LEU A 453 6.16 -19.54 -1.44
CA LEU A 453 7.51 -19.33 -0.92
C LEU A 453 7.98 -20.58 -0.19
N ASP A 454 9.27 -20.88 -0.34
CA ASP A 454 9.92 -21.92 0.45
C ASP A 454 10.05 -21.44 1.90
N MET A 455 9.55 -22.23 2.85
CA MET A 455 9.51 -21.82 4.26
C MET A 455 10.92 -21.64 4.87
N SER A 456 11.93 -22.38 4.39
CA SER A 456 13.27 -22.34 4.97
C SER A 456 14.12 -21.17 4.47
N SER A 457 13.98 -20.81 3.19
CA SER A 457 14.74 -19.75 2.54
C SER A 457 13.98 -18.44 2.43
N GLY A 458 12.65 -18.46 2.53
CA GLY A 458 11.79 -17.31 2.28
C GLY A 458 11.76 -16.85 0.83
N LEU A 459 12.36 -17.62 -0.09
CA LEU A 459 12.44 -17.25 -1.50
C LEU A 459 11.18 -17.67 -2.27
N PRO A 460 10.70 -16.84 -3.23
CA PRO A 460 9.58 -17.20 -4.08
C PRO A 460 9.93 -18.37 -4.99
N VAL A 461 9.10 -19.42 -4.95
CA VAL A 461 9.20 -20.63 -5.78
C VAL A 461 8.31 -20.51 -7.01
N THR A 462 7.07 -20.05 -6.84
CA THR A 462 6.09 -19.92 -7.92
C THR A 462 5.15 -18.76 -7.62
N THR A 463 4.65 -18.09 -8.66
CA THR A 463 3.68 -17.01 -8.53
C THR A 463 2.55 -17.22 -9.51
N TRP A 464 1.31 -17.13 -9.02
CA TRP A 464 0.09 -17.24 -9.79
C TRP A 464 -0.66 -15.91 -9.76
N ARG A 465 -1.21 -15.50 -10.90
CA ARG A 465 -1.90 -14.21 -11.03
C ARG A 465 -3.41 -14.40 -10.99
N PHE A 466 -4.10 -13.49 -10.32
CA PHE A 466 -5.56 -13.48 -10.30
C PHE A 466 -6.17 -13.26 -11.69
N ALA A 467 -5.48 -12.52 -12.57
CA ALA A 467 -5.91 -12.32 -13.95
C ALA A 467 -6.05 -13.63 -14.75
N ASN A 468 -5.32 -14.68 -14.37
CA ASN A 468 -5.38 -15.99 -15.02
C ASN A 468 -6.28 -16.96 -14.24
N MET A 469 -6.90 -16.54 -13.14
CA MET A 469 -7.74 -17.39 -12.31
C MET A 469 -9.12 -17.53 -12.98
N LYS A 470 -9.57 -18.76 -13.15
CA LYS A 470 -10.92 -19.06 -13.66
C LYS A 470 -11.93 -19.17 -12.53
N GLN A 471 -11.57 -19.93 -11.51
CA GLN A 471 -12.40 -20.22 -10.35
C GLN A 471 -11.55 -20.71 -9.19
N TRP A 472 -12.08 -20.60 -7.98
CA TRP A 472 -11.57 -21.31 -6.81
C TRP A 472 -12.74 -21.98 -6.07
N ASN A 473 -12.42 -23.08 -5.40
CA ASN A 473 -13.38 -23.87 -4.62
C ASN A 473 -12.72 -24.21 -3.29
N VAL A 474 -13.50 -24.16 -2.21
CA VAL A 474 -13.09 -24.62 -0.89
C VAL A 474 -13.88 -25.87 -0.55
N ASN A 475 -13.17 -26.98 -0.37
CA ASN A 475 -13.75 -28.16 0.24
C ASN A 475 -13.61 -28.03 1.77
N TRP A 476 -14.72 -27.69 2.43
CA TRP A 476 -14.77 -27.45 3.87
C TRP A 476 -14.57 -28.73 4.69
N GLU A 477 -14.95 -29.90 4.18
CA GLU A 477 -14.80 -31.19 4.88
C GLU A 477 -13.33 -31.56 5.08
N ILE A 478 -12.53 -31.42 4.02
CA ILE A 478 -11.08 -31.71 4.07
C ILE A 478 -10.21 -30.47 4.27
N ARG A 479 -10.84 -29.30 4.47
CA ARG A 479 -10.19 -27.99 4.64
C ARG A 479 -9.14 -27.73 3.56
N GLN A 480 -9.54 -27.85 2.31
CA GLN A 480 -8.67 -27.70 1.15
C GLN A 480 -9.21 -26.64 0.20
N VAL A 481 -8.36 -25.68 -0.17
CA VAL A 481 -8.62 -24.71 -1.22
C VAL A 481 -8.04 -25.25 -2.52
N THR A 482 -8.84 -25.26 -3.58
CA THR A 482 -8.43 -25.62 -4.95
C THR A 482 -8.66 -24.41 -5.85
N ILE A 483 -7.66 -24.05 -6.65
CA ILE A 483 -7.72 -22.90 -7.55
C ILE A 483 -7.35 -23.35 -8.95
N GLU A 484 -8.20 -23.02 -9.91
CA GLU A 484 -7.99 -23.30 -11.32
C GLU A 484 -7.61 -22.04 -12.06
N PHE A 485 -6.53 -22.14 -12.83
CA PHE A 485 -6.03 -21.09 -13.68
C PHE A 485 -6.20 -21.46 -15.16
N ASP A 486 -5.91 -20.51 -16.03
CA ASP A 486 -5.78 -20.73 -17.45
C ASP A 486 -4.75 -21.82 -17.80
N GLN A 487 -4.89 -22.34 -19.02
CA GLN A 487 -3.96 -23.32 -19.60
C GLN A 487 -3.86 -24.64 -18.81
N GLY A 488 -4.88 -24.97 -18.01
CA GLY A 488 -4.99 -26.24 -17.30
C GLY A 488 -4.12 -26.31 -16.03
N VAL A 489 -3.57 -25.19 -15.57
CA VAL A 489 -2.86 -25.12 -14.29
C VAL A 489 -3.86 -25.13 -13.15
N SER A 490 -3.73 -26.07 -12.22
CA SER A 490 -4.54 -26.13 -11.00
C SER A 490 -3.64 -26.35 -9.78
N ILE A 491 -3.95 -25.68 -8.68
CA ILE A 491 -3.26 -25.84 -7.40
C ILE A 491 -4.27 -26.21 -6.32
N ALA A 492 -3.84 -27.01 -5.36
CA ALA A 492 -4.64 -27.34 -4.20
C ALA A 492 -3.75 -27.33 -2.94
N PHE A 493 -4.26 -26.79 -1.84
CA PHE A 493 -3.53 -26.72 -0.57
C PHE A 493 -4.50 -26.67 0.62
N SER A 494 -4.04 -27.12 1.78
CA SER A 494 -4.73 -26.96 3.07
C SER A 494 -4.04 -25.89 3.91
N CYS A 495 -4.81 -25.06 4.62
CA CYS A 495 -4.26 -24.05 5.52
C CYS A 495 -3.85 -24.67 6.86
N VAL A 496 -2.67 -24.28 7.36
CA VAL A 496 -2.10 -24.78 8.62
C VAL A 496 -2.12 -23.69 9.69
N SER A 497 -1.77 -22.44 9.34
CA SER A 497 -1.76 -21.34 10.33
C SER A 497 -3.14 -20.73 10.60
N CYS A 498 -4.12 -20.91 9.70
CA CYS A 498 -5.45 -20.32 9.81
C CYS A 498 -6.52 -21.25 9.22
N ASP A 499 -7.79 -20.89 9.41
CA ASP A 499 -8.89 -21.54 8.71
C ASP A 499 -8.85 -21.22 7.20
N CYS A 500 -9.26 -22.17 6.35
CA CYS A 500 -9.33 -21.96 4.90
C CYS A 500 -10.28 -20.81 4.52
N LYS A 501 -11.25 -20.50 5.38
CA LYS A 501 -12.15 -19.36 5.24
C LYS A 501 -11.39 -18.03 5.15
N VAL A 502 -10.30 -17.86 5.90
CA VAL A 502 -9.49 -16.62 5.86
C VAL A 502 -8.90 -16.44 4.48
N VAL A 503 -8.24 -17.48 3.94
CA VAL A 503 -7.64 -17.44 2.59
C VAL A 503 -8.69 -17.26 1.50
N HIS A 504 -9.84 -17.95 1.62
CA HIS A 504 -10.99 -17.80 0.73
C HIS A 504 -11.50 -16.35 0.69
N GLU A 505 -11.68 -15.73 1.86
CA GLU A 505 -12.12 -14.35 1.98
C GLU A 505 -11.09 -13.38 1.39
N PHE A 506 -9.78 -13.62 1.59
CA PHE A 506 -8.76 -12.79 0.96
C PHE A 506 -8.81 -12.82 -0.57
N ILE A 507 -9.00 -14.01 -1.17
CA ILE A 507 -9.13 -14.15 -2.62
C ILE A 507 -10.40 -13.40 -3.09
N GLY A 508 -11.55 -13.68 -2.49
CA GLY A 508 -12.82 -13.05 -2.84
C GLY A 508 -12.82 -11.53 -2.66
N GLY A 509 -12.28 -11.04 -1.55
CA GLY A 509 -12.20 -9.62 -1.22
C GLY A 509 -11.26 -8.84 -2.13
N TYR A 510 -10.10 -9.39 -2.50
CA TYR A 510 -9.23 -8.74 -3.49
C TYR A 510 -9.82 -8.76 -4.89
N ILE A 511 -10.51 -9.84 -5.29
CA ILE A 511 -11.28 -9.88 -6.55
C ILE A 511 -12.35 -8.79 -6.53
N PHE A 512 -13.14 -8.71 -5.45
CA PHE A 512 -14.15 -7.67 -5.28
C PHE A 512 -13.55 -6.27 -5.42
N LEU A 513 -12.48 -5.97 -4.68
CA LEU A 513 -11.81 -4.66 -4.73
C LEU A 513 -11.24 -4.35 -6.11
N SER A 514 -10.85 -5.36 -6.90
CA SER A 514 -10.40 -5.16 -8.28
C SER A 514 -11.52 -4.74 -9.24
N THR A 515 -12.78 -5.02 -8.90
CA THR A 515 -13.96 -4.57 -9.67
C THR A 515 -14.36 -3.13 -9.34
N ARG A 516 -13.76 -2.51 -8.31
CA ARG A 516 -14.02 -1.13 -7.93
C ARG A 516 -13.29 -0.20 -8.90
N SER A 517 -14.03 0.67 -9.57
CA SER A 517 -13.48 1.77 -10.37
C SER A 517 -14.17 3.09 -10.01
N LYS A 518 -13.45 4.21 -10.16
CA LYS A 518 -14.00 5.55 -9.93
C LYS A 518 -15.16 5.85 -10.88
N ASP A 519 -15.12 5.25 -12.07
CA ASP A 519 -16.00 5.58 -13.18
C ASP A 519 -17.30 4.76 -13.17
N GLN A 520 -17.38 3.66 -12.39
CA GLN A 520 -18.52 2.72 -12.44
C GLN A 520 -19.24 2.53 -11.10
N ASN A 521 -18.53 2.48 -9.97
CA ASN A 521 -19.10 1.98 -8.71
C ASN A 521 -18.75 2.87 -7.50
N GLU A 522 -19.47 3.97 -7.29
CA GLU A 522 -19.34 4.72 -6.03
C GLU A 522 -20.02 4.00 -4.85
N THR A 523 -21.16 3.33 -5.08
CA THR A 523 -21.87 2.54 -4.07
C THR A 523 -21.23 1.16 -3.89
N LEU A 524 -21.28 0.62 -2.67
CA LEU A 524 -20.77 -0.71 -2.36
C LEU A 524 -21.80 -1.76 -2.77
N ASP A 525 -21.40 -2.73 -3.61
CA ASP A 525 -22.22 -3.90 -3.94
C ASP A 525 -22.02 -4.97 -2.86
N GLU A 526 -22.80 -4.88 -1.78
CA GLU A 526 -22.71 -5.79 -0.64
C GLU A 526 -23.08 -7.23 -1.02
N GLU A 527 -24.01 -7.43 -1.97
CA GLU A 527 -24.43 -8.76 -2.41
C GLU A 527 -23.31 -9.46 -3.17
N LEU A 528 -22.65 -8.75 -4.09
CA LEU A 528 -21.47 -9.29 -4.78
C LEU A 528 -20.33 -9.58 -3.80
N PHE A 529 -20.08 -8.70 -2.83
CA PHE A 529 -19.06 -8.94 -1.82
C PHE A 529 -19.36 -10.23 -1.04
N GLN A 530 -20.58 -10.37 -0.49
CA GLN A 530 -20.99 -11.56 0.24
C GLN A 530 -20.97 -12.83 -0.62
N LYS A 531 -21.31 -12.74 -1.92
CA LYS A 531 -21.20 -13.87 -2.84
C LYS A 531 -19.75 -14.34 -3.02
N LEU A 532 -18.79 -13.41 -3.06
CA LEU A 532 -17.37 -13.73 -3.23
C LEU A 532 -16.73 -14.22 -1.92
N ILE A 533 -17.16 -13.72 -0.76
CA ILE A 533 -16.54 -14.08 0.54
C ILE A 533 -17.30 -15.15 1.33
N GLY A 534 -18.61 -15.28 1.15
CA GLY A 534 -19.49 -16.15 1.95
C GLY A 534 -19.26 -17.64 1.70
N GLY A 535 -18.89 -18.00 0.47
CA GLY A 535 -18.94 -19.39 0.02
C GLY A 535 -20.38 -19.79 -0.31
N GLN A 536 -20.58 -20.56 -1.37
CA GLN A 536 -21.86 -21.25 -1.54
C GLN A 536 -21.84 -22.42 -0.55
N GLU A 537 -22.75 -22.43 0.43
CA GLU A 537 -23.00 -23.62 1.25
C GLU A 537 -23.49 -24.79 0.40
#